data_AF-A0A0F8XHR6-F1
#
_entry.id   AF-A0A0F8XHR6-F1
#
_cell.length_a   1.000
_cell.length_b   1.000
_cell.length_c   1.000
_cell.angle_alpha   90.00
_cell.angle_beta   90.00
_cell.angle_gamma   90.00
#
_symmetry.space_group_name_H-M   'P 1'
#
loop_
_entity.id
_entity.type
_entity.pdbx_description
1 polymer ?
#
loop_
_entity_poly.entity_id
_entity_poly.type
_entity_poly.pdbx_seq_one_letter_code
_entity_poly.pdbx_strand_id
1 'polypeptide(L)' 'VLISFLTLLSNEFKEYLVIREIVKTPNQIYNTKCKYCGTVLPSFPEKGEEIECRKCSNKQVVW' A
#
# COMPACT_ATOMS: atom_id res chain seq x y z
N VAL A 1 20.95 8.36 7.65
CA VAL A 1 20.41 7.87 8.93
C VAL A 1 18.88 7.73 8.88
N LEU A 2 18.12 8.83 8.70
CA LEU A 2 16.65 8.78 8.72
C LEU A 2 16.05 7.87 7.63
N ILE A 3 16.55 7.96 6.40
CA ILE A 3 16.09 7.12 5.28
C ILE A 3 16.29 5.63 5.59
N SER A 4 17.48 5.26 6.09
CA SER A 4 17.81 3.88 6.46
C SER A 4 16.90 3.34 7.57
N PHE A 5 16.58 4.16 8.56
CA PHE A 5 15.64 3.82 9.63
C PHE A 5 14.21 3.62 9.10
N LEU A 6 13.74 4.50 8.23
CA LEU A 6 12.42 4.38 7.60
C LEU A 6 12.33 3.13 6.70
N THR A 7 13.41 2.80 5.99
CA THR A 7 13.48 1.57 5.19
C THR A 7 13.42 0.32 6.09
N LEU A 8 14.15 0.30 7.21
CA LEU A 8 14.11 -0.80 8.17
C LEU A 8 12.70 -1.00 8.74
N LEU A 9 12.09 0.08 9.23
CA LEU A 9 10.70 0.07 9.73
C LEU A 9 9.71 -0.43 8.67
N SER A 10 9.86 0.02 7.43
CA SER A 10 8.99 -0.42 6.33
C SER A 10 9.11 -1.93 6.09
N ASN A 11 10.32 -2.48 6.15
CA ASN A 11 10.55 -3.90 5.95
C ASN A 11 10.02 -4.74 7.11
N GLU A 12 10.29 -4.36 8.35
CA GLU A 12 9.77 -5.05 9.55
C GLU A 12 8.24 -5.06 9.58
N PHE A 13 7.62 -3.94 9.18
CA PHE A 13 6.16 -3.87 9.11
C PHE A 13 5.59 -4.80 8.03
N LYS A 14 6.24 -4.91 6.86
CA LYS A 14 5.83 -5.85 5.82
C LYS A 14 5.94 -7.30 6.28
N GLU A 15 7.01 -7.67 6.97
CA GLU A 15 7.18 -9.00 7.55
C GLU A 15 6.13 -9.31 8.61
N TYR A 16 5.83 -8.35 9.48
CA TYR A 16 4.76 -8.49 10.48
C TYR A 16 3.41 -8.79 9.84
N LEU A 17 3.04 -8.09 8.76
CA LEU A 17 1.78 -8.31 8.06
C LEU A 17 1.69 -9.71 7.42
N VAL A 18 2.82 -10.26 6.97
CA VAL A 18 2.89 -11.62 6.42
C VAL A 18 2.78 -12.67 7.53
N ILE A 19 3.51 -12.50 8.64
CA ILE A 19 3.46 -13.42 9.80
C ILE A 19 2.05 -13.50 10.38
N ARG A 20 1.30 -12.40 10.34
CA ARG A 20 -0.09 -12.32 10.82
C ARG A 20 -1.11 -12.81 9.80
N GLU A 21 -0.66 -13.30 8.64
CA GLU A 21 -1.51 -13.75 7.53
C GLU A 21 -2.48 -12.68 7.02
N ILE A 22 -2.22 -11.41 7.31
CA ILE A 22 -3.01 -10.27 6.80
C ILE A 22 -2.77 -10.11 5.30
N VAL A 23 -1.55 -10.42 4.85
CA VAL A 23 -1.21 -10.57 3.44
C VAL A 23 -0.47 -11.89 3.24
N LYS A 24 -0.69 -12.56 2.10
CA LYS A 24 -0.07 -13.85 1.77
C LYS A 24 1.40 -13.71 1.40
N THR A 25 1.79 -12.57 0.83
CA THR A 25 3.18 -12.29 0.47
C THR A 25 3.52 -10.80 0.68
N PRO A 26 4.78 -10.45 0.98
CA PRO A 26 5.21 -9.05 1.10
C PRO A 26 4.94 -8.22 -0.16
N ASN A 27 4.85 -8.87 -1.32
CA ASN A 27 4.65 -8.25 -2.62
C ASN A 27 3.20 -7.81 -2.89
N GLN A 28 2.24 -8.19 -2.03
CA GLN A 28 0.87 -7.67 -2.09
C GLN A 28 0.74 -6.26 -1.50
N ILE A 29 1.78 -5.76 -0.83
CA ILE A 29 1.83 -4.43 -0.24
C ILE A 29 2.30 -3.46 -1.33
N TYR A 30 1.39 -3.10 -2.23
CA TYR A 30 1.64 -2.10 -3.25
C TYR A 30 1.50 -0.69 -2.65
N ASN A 31 2.46 0.19 -2.95
CA ASN A 31 2.27 1.62 -2.81
C ASN A 31 1.31 2.09 -3.90
N THR A 32 0.02 1.81 -3.72
CA THR A 32 -0.99 2.15 -4.72
C THR A 32 -1.11 3.67 -4.77
N LYS A 33 -0.61 4.28 -5.84
CA LYS A 33 -0.84 5.70 -6.10
C LYS A 33 -2.19 5.88 -6.78
N CYS A 34 -2.84 7.00 -6.50
CA CYS A 34 -3.99 7.42 -7.28
C CYS A 34 -3.55 7.73 -8.72
N LYS A 35 -4.18 7.09 -9.71
CA LYS A 35 -3.94 7.32 -11.14
C LYS A 35 -4.20 8.77 -11.56
N TYR A 36 -5.08 9.48 -10.84
CA TYR A 36 -5.52 10.83 -11.18
C TYR A 36 -4.68 11.92 -10.51
N CYS A 37 -4.39 11.79 -9.22
CA CYS A 37 -3.70 12.84 -8.45
C CYS A 37 -2.31 12.44 -7.92
N GLY A 38 -1.85 11.22 -8.21
CA GLY A 38 -0.53 10.72 -7.83
C GLY A 38 -0.30 10.49 -6.33
N THR A 39 -1.30 10.75 -5.49
CA THR A 39 -1.21 10.58 -4.03
C THR A 39 -1.16 9.12 -3.65
N VAL A 40 -0.30 8.76 -2.70
CA VAL A 40 -0.24 7.40 -2.12
C VAL A 40 -1.53 7.13 -1.36
N LEU A 41 -2.21 6.05 -1.70
CA LEU A 41 -3.44 5.65 -1.06
C LEU A 41 -3.14 5.07 0.34
N PRO A 42 -3.96 5.38 1.35
CA PRO A 42 -3.69 5.00 2.74
C PRO A 42 -4.09 3.55 3.08
N SER A 43 -4.32 2.69 2.09
CA SER A 43 -4.73 1.30 2.29
C SER A 43 -4.02 0.37 1.31
N PHE A 44 -4.07 -0.93 1.63
CA PHE A 44 -3.55 -2.02 0.81
C PHE A 44 -4.72 -2.77 0.15
N PRO A 45 -5.35 -2.21 -0.89
CA PRO A 45 -6.44 -2.87 -1.58
C PRO A 45 -5.94 -4.12 -2.31
N GLU A 46 -6.80 -5.12 -2.42
CA GLU A 46 -6.53 -6.33 -3.20
C GLU A 46 -6.53 -6.02 -4.71
N LYS A 47 -5.85 -6.85 -5.50
CA LYS A 47 -5.90 -6.77 -6.96
C LYS A 47 -7.34 -6.99 -7.42
N GLY A 48 -7.87 -6.05 -8.20
CA GLY A 48 -9.26 -6.02 -8.67
C GLY A 48 -10.21 -5.24 -7.76
N GLU A 49 -9.77 -4.78 -6.58
CA GLU A 49 -10.61 -3.98 -5.68
C GLU A 49 -10.75 -2.54 -6.21
N GLU A 50 -11.96 -1.99 -6.10
CA GLU A 50 -12.24 -0.57 -6.39
C GLU A 50 -11.98 0.26 -5.14
N ILE A 51 -11.07 1.24 -5.25
CA ILE A 51 -10.75 2.17 -4.18
C ILE A 51 -11.02 3.61 -4.60
N GLU A 52 -11.65 4.37 -3.70
CA GLU A 52 -11.82 5.82 -3.85
C GLU A 52 -10.64 6.58 -3.24
N CYS A 53 -10.06 7.49 -4.02
CA CYS A 53 -9.02 8.37 -3.51
C CYS A 53 -9.62 9.47 -2.62
N ARG A 54 -9.26 9.50 -1.33
CA ARG A 54 -9.72 10.53 -0.38
C ARG A 54 -9.35 11.97 -0.76
N LYS A 55 -8.37 12.18 -1.64
CA LYS A 55 -7.91 13.52 -2.03
C LYS A 55 -8.68 14.10 -3.22
N CYS A 56 -8.98 13.27 -4.23
CA CYS A 56 -9.61 13.73 -5.47
C CYS A 56 -10.96 13.05 -5.76
N SER A 57 -11.45 12.20 -4.84
CA SER A 57 -12.71 11.46 -4.92
C SER A 57 -12.90 10.60 -6.18
N ASN A 58 -11.81 10.36 -6.93
CA ASN A 58 -11.85 9.48 -8.08
C ASN A 58 -11.69 8.03 -7.63
N LYS A 59 -12.47 7.15 -8.25
CA LYS A 59 -12.40 5.70 -8.07
C LYS A 59 -11.39 5.10 -9.02
N GLN A 60 -10.68 4.06 -8.58
CA GLN A 60 -9.77 3.29 -9.42
C GLN A 60 -9.79 1.82 -9.04
N VAL A 61 -9.58 0.95 -10.03
CA VAL A 61 -9.38 -0.48 -9.84
C VAL A 61 -7.88 -0.74 -9.68
N VAL A 62 -7.50 -1.50 -8.65
CA VAL A 62 -6.11 -1.87 -8.38
C VAL A 62 -5.72 -3.04 -9.30
N TRP A 63 -4.55 -2.93 -9.96
CA TRP A 63 -4.12 -3.89 -11.00
C TRP A 63 -2.91 -4.72 -10.57
#